data_AF-A0A7C8RE42-F1
#
_entry.id   AF-A0A7C8RE42-F1
#
_cell.length_a   1.000
_cell.length_b   1.000
_cell.length_c   1.000
_cell.angle_alpha   90.00
_cell.angle_beta   90.00
_cell.angle_gamma   90.00
#
_symmetry.space_group_name_H-M   'P 1'
#
loop_
_entity.id
_entity.type
_entity.pdbx_description
1 polymer ?
#
loop_
_entity_poly.entity_id
_entity_poly.type
_entity_poly.pdbx_seq_one_letter_code
_entity_poly.pdbx_strand_id
1 'polypeptide(L)'
;MSSTTTTPQETESELSLLALPTEILLSVISFLDYVTINRLAHCSRRCYLLTFRKRFSGVRLCWKNSADCEHLKPFSDEGMLSSFRGHIRSATVEVHDAGHLLALIPLIKQFPNISQLEVVVENSRYFERTLYLATFRLLSTLPFYDNLKILNLRWSGYYEKQYRKGDSKFAYLEAAEYIPNGKTVEYEDEFSGLISLPEPPYKVRNSEKKQYKFRLAQYVQVQRDFLGPYIREKKFIGRLAEIRLPKELKSLGLSIQHAEIHLLPLINCATLDTLILKRAKELKHTTNPANPTEILQFPAIKTLVLSPDTDKITLYLRKLTFQFPNVESFRLVGGFVCPDADFNDLPNFPNLRHLETFWPIDRGVINYEIEDVEGFLRFRFRYGEWRELRSVKFTGCADKLYPGSKEHRHKSLVCNIERKDGEYLFDWTTCGW
;
A
#
# COMPACT_ATOMS: atom_id res chain seq x y z
N MET A 1 77.83 36.33 -5.96
CA MET A 1 76.96 35.13 -6.02
C MET A 1 75.66 35.45 -5.30
N SER A 2 74.61 35.78 -6.05
CA SER A 2 73.23 35.78 -5.56
C SER A 2 72.36 35.38 -6.75
N SER A 3 71.96 34.12 -6.74
CA SER A 3 71.02 33.53 -7.69
C SER A 3 69.63 34.08 -7.43
N THR A 4 69.07 34.72 -8.45
CA THR A 4 67.66 35.01 -8.64
C THR A 4 66.83 33.73 -8.59
N THR A 5 65.97 33.58 -7.58
CA THR A 5 64.93 32.56 -7.54
C THR A 5 63.63 33.18 -8.06
N THR A 6 63.37 32.93 -9.35
CA THR A 6 62.06 33.11 -9.97
C THR A 6 61.06 32.14 -9.34
N THR A 7 60.04 32.67 -8.68
CA THR A 7 58.82 31.95 -8.30
C THR A 7 58.09 31.51 -9.57
N PRO A 8 57.74 30.23 -9.73
CA PRO A 8 56.86 29.81 -10.81
C PRO A 8 55.44 30.33 -10.55
N GLN A 9 54.89 31.07 -11.51
CA GLN A 9 53.44 31.25 -11.63
C GLN A 9 52.83 29.89 -11.97
N GLU A 10 52.23 29.23 -10.99
CA GLU A 10 51.28 28.15 -11.21
C GLU A 10 49.95 28.77 -11.68
N THR A 11 49.78 28.90 -12.99
CA THR A 11 48.46 28.98 -13.60
C THR A 11 47.88 27.57 -13.70
N GLU A 12 47.49 26.98 -12.58
CA GLU A 12 46.49 25.92 -12.60
C GLU A 12 45.14 26.59 -12.81
N SER A 13 44.73 26.66 -14.08
CA SER A 13 43.32 26.76 -14.44
C SER A 13 42.63 25.51 -13.89
N GLU A 14 42.25 25.53 -12.62
CA GLU A 14 41.39 24.51 -12.03
C GLU A 14 40.14 24.41 -12.90
N LEU A 15 40.03 23.31 -13.63
CA LEU A 15 38.82 22.88 -14.32
C LEU A 15 37.75 22.64 -13.25
N SER A 16 37.13 23.73 -12.79
CA SER A 16 36.07 23.66 -11.80
C SER A 16 34.87 22.99 -12.46
N LEU A 17 34.46 21.84 -11.93
CA LEU A 17 33.23 21.16 -12.35
C LEU A 17 32.05 22.14 -12.38
N LEU A 18 32.04 23.13 -11.47
CA LEU A 18 31.00 24.15 -11.36
C LEU A 18 31.04 25.23 -12.45
N ALA A 19 32.10 25.28 -13.25
CA ALA A 19 32.18 26.12 -14.44
C ALA A 19 31.41 25.53 -15.63
N LEU A 20 31.00 24.25 -15.58
CA LEU A 20 30.21 23.62 -16.63
C LEU A 20 28.79 24.22 -16.71
N PRO A 21 28.18 24.25 -17.92
CA PRO A 21 26.78 24.57 -18.12
C PRO A 21 25.86 23.70 -17.26
N THR A 22 24.73 24.28 -16.84
CA THR A 22 23.76 23.63 -15.95
C THR A 22 23.22 22.33 -16.55
N GLU A 23 23.03 22.29 -17.86
CA GLU A 23 22.52 21.14 -18.61
C GLU A 23 23.50 19.95 -18.54
N ILE A 24 24.79 20.23 -18.69
CA ILE A 24 25.85 19.21 -18.59
C ILE A 24 25.93 18.70 -17.16
N LEU A 25 25.89 19.59 -16.17
CA LEU A 25 25.87 19.20 -14.75
C LEU A 25 24.66 18.35 -14.39
N LEU A 26 23.46 18.69 -14.88
CA LEU A 26 22.25 17.90 -14.66
C LEU A 26 22.34 16.52 -15.35
N SER A 27 22.99 16.44 -16.51
CA SER A 27 23.27 15.18 -17.20
C SER A 27 24.22 14.30 -16.38
N VAL A 28 25.34 14.84 -15.90
CA VAL A 28 26.28 14.12 -15.01
C VAL A 28 25.58 13.63 -13.75
N ILE A 29 24.83 14.52 -13.07
CA ILE A 29 24.06 14.17 -11.87
C ILE A 29 23.05 13.04 -12.14
N SER A 30 22.56 12.90 -13.37
CA SER A 30 21.59 11.86 -13.71
C SER A 30 22.14 10.43 -13.63
N PHE A 31 23.46 10.26 -13.72
CA PHE A 31 24.17 8.98 -13.61
C PHE A 31 24.69 8.67 -12.20
N LEU A 32 24.59 9.63 -11.26
CA LEU A 32 25.06 9.43 -9.90
C LEU A 32 24.03 8.68 -9.05
N ASP A 33 24.51 7.82 -8.15
CA ASP A 33 23.66 7.20 -7.14
C ASP A 33 23.19 8.21 -6.07
N TYR A 34 22.16 7.86 -5.31
CA TYR A 34 21.58 8.75 -4.30
C TYR A 34 22.58 9.19 -3.23
N VAL A 35 23.49 8.29 -2.82
CA VAL A 35 24.49 8.59 -1.79
C VAL A 35 25.46 9.67 -2.27
N THR A 36 25.91 9.55 -3.51
CA THR A 36 26.83 10.48 -4.17
C THR A 36 26.14 11.82 -4.44
N ILE A 37 24.87 11.80 -4.88
CA ILE A 37 24.05 13.01 -5.03
C ILE A 37 23.92 13.76 -3.69
N ASN A 38 23.70 13.03 -2.59
CA ASN A 38 23.61 13.65 -1.26
C ASN A 38 24.93 14.30 -0.85
N ARG A 39 26.07 13.61 -1.04
CA ARG A 39 27.39 14.18 -0.76
C ARG A 39 27.65 15.44 -1.60
N LEU A 40 27.36 15.37 -2.90
CA LEU A 40 27.53 16.51 -3.81
C LEU A 40 26.73 17.73 -3.36
N ALA A 41 25.49 17.53 -2.88
CA ALA A 41 24.64 18.60 -2.38
C ALA A 41 25.27 19.38 -1.20
N HIS A 42 26.15 18.76 -0.42
CA HIS A 42 26.82 19.41 0.71
C HIS A 42 28.07 20.20 0.30
N CYS A 43 28.55 20.05 -0.94
CA CYS A 43 29.77 20.73 -1.40
C CYS A 43 29.58 22.25 -1.61
N SER A 44 28.39 22.70 -2.04
CA SER A 44 28.08 24.12 -2.21
C SER A 44 26.58 24.37 -2.35
N ARG A 45 26.14 25.63 -2.19
CA ARG A 45 24.76 26.04 -2.46
C ARG A 45 24.34 25.77 -3.91
N ARG A 46 25.24 25.94 -4.88
CA ARG A 46 24.96 25.63 -6.29
C ARG A 46 24.75 24.14 -6.49
N CYS A 47 25.59 23.29 -5.89
CA CYS A 47 25.40 21.84 -5.92
C CYS A 47 24.10 21.41 -5.25
N TYR A 48 23.75 22.03 -4.12
CA TYR A 48 22.48 21.78 -3.44
C TYR A 48 21.28 22.02 -4.36
N LEU A 49 21.25 23.18 -5.04
CA LEU A 49 20.16 23.52 -5.97
C LEU A 49 20.11 22.60 -7.20
N LEU A 50 21.27 22.23 -7.75
CA LEU A 50 21.36 21.31 -8.90
C LEU A 50 20.88 19.90 -8.56
N THR A 51 21.25 19.41 -7.38
CA THR A 51 20.87 18.06 -6.91
C THR A 51 19.47 18.00 -6.31
N PHE A 52 18.87 19.16 -5.98
CA PHE A 52 17.56 19.25 -5.34
C PHE A 52 16.50 18.41 -6.06
N ARG A 53 16.42 18.51 -7.40
CA ARG A 53 15.42 17.78 -8.21
C ARG A 53 15.49 16.26 -8.06
N LYS A 54 16.69 15.72 -7.85
CA LYS A 54 16.92 14.28 -7.69
C LYS A 54 16.73 13.81 -6.25
N ARG A 55 16.98 14.70 -5.28
CA ARG A 55 16.80 14.43 -3.84
C ARG A 55 15.36 14.59 -3.37
N PHE A 56 14.63 15.54 -3.94
CA PHE A 56 13.30 15.95 -3.50
C PHE A 56 12.32 15.89 -4.67
N SER A 57 11.70 14.72 -4.84
CA SER A 57 10.63 14.51 -5.82
C SER A 57 9.25 14.38 -5.17
N GLY A 58 9.17 14.39 -3.84
CA GLY A 58 7.97 14.09 -3.09
C GLY A 58 7.75 14.96 -1.86
N VAL A 59 6.49 15.10 -1.47
CA VAL A 59 6.07 15.78 -0.23
C VAL A 59 5.24 14.83 0.62
N ARG A 60 5.36 14.94 1.95
CA ARG A 60 4.54 14.20 2.91
C ARG A 60 3.85 15.20 3.83
N LEU A 61 2.53 15.07 3.97
CA LEU A 61 1.71 15.85 4.89
C LEU A 61 1.16 14.89 5.95
N CYS A 62 1.52 15.08 7.22
CA CYS A 62 1.08 14.22 8.31
C CYS A 62 0.31 15.02 9.36
N TRP A 63 -0.86 14.54 9.74
CA TRP A 63 -1.65 15.15 10.83
C TRP A 63 -0.95 15.10 12.20
N LYS A 64 -0.07 14.11 12.43
CA LYS A 64 0.61 13.90 13.73
C LYS A 64 1.60 15.02 14.06
N ASN A 65 2.04 15.73 13.04
CA ASN A 65 2.88 16.91 13.18
C ASN A 65 2.01 18.12 12.84
N SER A 66 1.37 18.72 13.85
CA SER A 66 0.52 19.91 13.65
C SER A 66 1.26 21.10 13.02
N ALA A 67 2.61 21.09 13.02
CA ALA A 67 3.48 22.02 12.30
C ALA A 67 3.55 21.79 10.77
N ASP A 68 3.05 20.67 10.23
CA ASP A 68 3.20 20.30 8.82
C ASP A 68 2.46 21.24 7.85
N CYS A 69 1.43 21.95 8.30
CA CYS A 69 0.81 23.01 7.49
C CYS A 69 1.78 24.18 7.25
N GLU A 70 2.73 24.43 8.16
CA GLU A 70 3.75 25.45 8.00
C GLU A 70 4.89 24.99 7.07
N HIS A 71 5.13 23.68 6.93
CA HIS A 71 6.16 23.12 6.05
C HIS A 71 5.86 23.31 4.56
N LEU A 72 4.65 23.72 4.21
CA LEU A 72 4.30 24.11 2.85
C LEU A 72 4.51 25.61 2.58
N LYS A 73 4.68 26.46 3.61
CA LYS A 73 4.99 27.90 3.44
C LYS A 73 6.25 28.16 2.61
N PRO A 74 7.34 27.39 2.70
CA PRO A 74 8.48 27.55 1.81
C PRO A 74 8.14 27.33 0.33
N PHE A 75 7.08 26.58 0.04
CA PHE A 75 6.52 26.42 -1.29
C PHE A 75 5.34 27.37 -1.52
N SER A 76 5.14 28.45 -0.78
CA SER A 76 4.18 29.52 -1.16
C SER A 76 4.73 30.33 -2.35
N ASP A 77 3.94 31.23 -2.93
CA ASP A 77 4.40 32.01 -4.11
C ASP A 77 5.62 32.85 -3.76
N GLU A 78 5.67 33.35 -2.53
CA GLU A 78 6.75 34.13 -1.93
C GLU A 78 7.78 33.26 -1.17
N GLY A 79 7.58 31.95 -1.16
CA GLY A 79 8.41 31.02 -0.41
C GLY A 79 9.75 30.73 -1.09
N MET A 80 10.80 30.46 -0.30
CA MET A 80 12.16 30.18 -0.80
C MET A 80 12.24 28.98 -1.78
N LEU A 81 11.26 28.08 -1.75
CA LEU A 81 11.16 26.89 -2.60
C LEU A 81 10.07 26.99 -3.67
N SER A 82 9.51 28.19 -3.92
CA SER A 82 8.44 28.40 -4.92
C SER A 82 8.81 27.87 -6.31
N SER A 83 10.05 28.12 -6.75
CA SER A 83 10.60 27.64 -8.03
C SER A 83 10.68 26.12 -8.14
N PHE A 84 10.62 25.39 -7.01
CA PHE A 84 10.74 23.93 -6.98
C PHE A 84 9.41 23.20 -7.00
N ARG A 85 8.27 23.89 -6.89
CA ARG A 85 6.92 23.27 -6.96
C ARG A 85 6.73 22.42 -8.21
N GLY A 86 7.24 22.92 -9.34
CA GLY A 86 7.18 22.24 -10.64
C GLY A 86 7.99 20.96 -10.70
N HIS A 87 8.82 20.64 -9.69
CA HIS A 87 9.64 19.43 -9.63
C HIS A 87 9.06 18.34 -8.72
N ILE A 88 8.08 18.66 -7.88
CA ILE A 88 7.38 17.66 -7.07
C ILE A 88 6.53 16.77 -7.99
N ARG A 89 6.67 15.46 -7.82
CA ARG A 89 6.04 14.39 -8.63
C ARG A 89 5.23 13.42 -7.79
N SER A 90 5.51 13.30 -6.49
CA SER A 90 4.76 12.45 -5.57
C SER A 90 4.25 13.22 -4.36
N ALA A 91 3.13 12.78 -3.80
CA ALA A 91 2.60 13.29 -2.54
C ALA A 91 2.06 12.15 -1.69
N THR A 92 2.30 12.22 -0.38
CA THR A 92 1.72 11.32 0.63
C THR A 92 0.96 12.17 1.64
N VAL A 93 -0.34 11.89 1.82
CA VAL A 93 -1.20 12.58 2.77
C VAL A 93 -1.65 11.58 3.81
N GLU A 94 -1.17 11.73 5.03
CA GLU A 94 -1.48 10.87 6.16
C GLU A 94 -2.31 11.65 7.18
N VAL A 95 -3.50 11.13 7.46
CA VAL A 95 -4.50 11.83 8.25
C VAL A 95 -5.13 10.92 9.29
N HIS A 96 -5.50 11.49 10.43
CA HIS A 96 -6.22 10.73 11.46
C HIS A 96 -7.59 10.32 10.93
N ASP A 97 -8.32 11.26 10.34
CA ASP A 97 -9.70 11.09 9.92
C ASP A 97 -10.05 11.89 8.67
N ALA A 98 -11.32 11.74 8.25
CA ALA A 98 -11.87 12.42 7.08
C ALA A 98 -11.84 13.95 7.19
N GLY A 99 -11.88 14.51 8.40
CA GLY A 99 -11.82 15.95 8.60
C GLY A 99 -10.44 16.51 8.29
N HIS A 100 -9.40 15.83 8.76
CA HIS A 100 -8.01 16.17 8.41
C HIS A 100 -7.75 15.96 6.90
N LEU A 101 -8.37 14.95 6.28
CA LEU A 101 -8.28 14.76 4.82
C LEU A 101 -8.77 15.99 4.05
N LEU A 102 -9.96 16.49 4.44
CA LEU A 102 -10.56 17.66 3.80
C LEU A 102 -9.69 18.92 3.95
N ALA A 103 -8.96 19.05 5.07
CA ALA A 103 -8.07 20.18 5.31
C ALA A 103 -6.75 20.08 4.53
N LEU A 104 -6.13 18.89 4.45
CA LEU A 104 -4.79 18.74 3.88
C LEU A 104 -4.75 18.54 2.37
N ILE A 105 -5.75 17.88 1.78
CA ILE A 105 -5.76 17.61 0.34
C ILE A 105 -5.77 18.90 -0.51
N PRO A 106 -6.51 19.97 -0.18
CA PRO A 106 -6.42 21.21 -0.95
C PRO A 106 -5.01 21.81 -1.02
N LEU A 107 -4.17 21.57 0.00
CA LEU A 107 -2.83 22.15 0.08
C LEU A 107 -1.88 21.59 -0.98
N ILE A 108 -2.07 20.34 -1.43
CA ILE A 108 -1.20 19.76 -2.48
C ILE A 108 -1.49 20.34 -3.87
N LYS A 109 -2.55 21.14 -4.03
CA LYS A 109 -2.90 21.82 -5.31
C LYS A 109 -1.75 22.71 -5.84
N GLN A 110 -0.90 23.23 -4.96
CA GLN A 110 0.25 24.06 -5.35
C GLN A 110 1.34 23.30 -6.12
N PHE A 111 1.26 21.97 -6.21
CA PHE A 111 2.19 21.12 -6.94
C PHE A 111 1.54 20.60 -8.24
N PRO A 112 1.73 21.29 -9.38
CA PRO A 112 0.96 21.03 -10.60
C PRO A 112 1.31 19.71 -11.30
N ASN A 113 2.45 19.11 -10.96
CA ASN A 113 3.01 17.97 -11.69
C ASN A 113 2.99 16.67 -10.87
N ILE A 114 2.15 16.57 -9.83
CA ILE A 114 1.96 15.32 -9.10
C ILE A 114 1.44 14.25 -10.05
N SER A 115 2.12 13.12 -10.07
CA SER A 115 1.78 11.92 -10.85
C SER A 115 1.60 10.68 -9.96
N GLN A 116 1.99 10.77 -8.68
CA GLN A 116 1.84 9.70 -7.70
C GLN A 116 1.23 10.27 -6.43
N LEU A 117 0.13 9.70 -5.97
CA LEU A 117 -0.54 10.14 -4.75
C LEU A 117 -0.84 8.96 -3.84
N GLU A 118 -0.47 9.09 -2.57
CA GLU A 118 -0.87 8.19 -1.51
C GLU A 118 -1.70 8.95 -0.47
N VAL A 119 -2.85 8.41 -0.10
CA VAL A 119 -3.74 8.93 0.93
C VAL A 119 -3.92 7.85 1.98
N VAL A 120 -3.56 8.14 3.22
CA VAL A 120 -3.67 7.22 4.36
C VAL A 120 -4.59 7.84 5.41
N VAL A 121 -5.68 7.14 5.77
CA VAL A 121 -6.64 7.58 6.78
C VAL A 121 -6.69 6.56 7.92
N GLU A 122 -6.35 6.97 9.15
CA GLU A 122 -6.21 6.05 10.29
C GLU A 122 -7.52 5.65 10.97
N ASN A 123 -8.56 6.46 10.86
CA ASN A 123 -9.80 6.31 11.60
C ASN A 123 -10.99 6.08 10.67
N SER A 124 -10.88 5.10 9.78
CA SER A 124 -11.75 5.03 8.59
C SER A 124 -12.71 3.84 8.56
N ARG A 125 -12.64 2.90 9.52
CA ARG A 125 -13.36 1.61 9.48
C ARG A 125 -14.87 1.75 9.24
N TYR A 126 -15.53 2.66 9.94
CA TYR A 126 -16.99 2.82 9.78
C TYR A 126 -17.38 3.72 8.59
N PHE A 127 -16.42 4.40 7.99
CA PHE A 127 -16.65 5.38 6.92
C PHE A 127 -16.23 4.85 5.53
N GLU A 128 -15.89 3.57 5.38
CA GLU A 128 -15.30 2.99 4.16
C GLU A 128 -15.99 3.44 2.86
N ARG A 129 -17.29 3.15 2.73
CA ARG A 129 -18.05 3.49 1.52
C ARG A 129 -18.12 5.01 1.28
N THR A 130 -18.40 5.80 2.32
CA THR A 130 -18.63 7.24 2.19
C THR A 130 -17.35 8.01 1.94
N LEU A 131 -16.27 7.67 2.64
CA LEU A 131 -14.98 8.31 2.47
C LEU A 131 -14.37 7.94 1.09
N TYR A 132 -14.77 6.83 0.45
CA TYR A 132 -14.24 6.42 -0.85
C TYR A 132 -14.79 7.35 -1.91
N LEU A 133 -16.11 7.51 -1.93
CA LEU A 133 -16.79 8.50 -2.76
C LEU A 133 -16.30 9.92 -2.47
N ALA A 134 -16.21 10.31 -1.19
CA ALA A 134 -15.79 11.65 -0.80
C ALA A 134 -14.35 11.95 -1.22
N THR A 135 -13.43 10.99 -1.08
CA THR A 135 -12.04 11.11 -1.51
C THR A 135 -11.96 11.28 -3.02
N PHE A 136 -12.61 10.43 -3.81
CA PHE A 136 -12.61 10.57 -5.26
C PHE A 136 -13.19 11.91 -5.74
N ARG A 137 -14.29 12.36 -5.13
CA ARG A 137 -14.86 13.69 -5.39
C ARG A 137 -13.87 14.81 -5.09
N LEU A 138 -13.24 14.78 -3.93
CA LEU A 138 -12.25 15.79 -3.53
C LEU A 138 -11.04 15.79 -4.47
N LEU A 139 -10.47 14.61 -4.75
CA LEU A 139 -9.32 14.46 -5.63
C LEU A 139 -9.64 14.94 -7.06
N SER A 140 -10.85 14.69 -7.56
CA SER A 140 -11.27 15.13 -8.90
C SER A 140 -11.28 16.65 -9.10
N THR A 141 -11.23 17.43 -8.02
CA THR A 141 -11.13 18.90 -8.06
C THR A 141 -9.68 19.41 -8.23
N LEU A 142 -8.69 18.53 -8.11
CA LEU A 142 -7.28 18.89 -8.19
C LEU A 142 -6.84 19.02 -9.66
N PRO A 143 -6.01 20.02 -10.00
CA PRO A 143 -5.65 20.31 -11.39
C PRO A 143 -4.82 19.20 -12.05
N PHE A 144 -4.08 18.43 -11.26
CA PHE A 144 -3.24 17.33 -11.73
C PHE A 144 -3.97 15.97 -11.70
N TYR A 145 -5.24 15.92 -11.28
CA TYR A 145 -5.95 14.66 -11.03
C TYR A 145 -5.89 13.70 -12.21
N ASP A 146 -6.18 14.19 -13.42
CA ASP A 146 -6.21 13.35 -14.63
C ASP A 146 -4.81 12.83 -15.03
N ASN A 147 -3.73 13.46 -14.54
CA ASN A 147 -2.33 13.10 -14.81
C ASN A 147 -1.76 12.11 -13.76
N LEU A 148 -2.57 11.68 -12.78
CA LEU A 148 -2.15 10.70 -11.81
C LEU A 148 -1.93 9.34 -12.48
N LYS A 149 -0.71 8.82 -12.35
CA LYS A 149 -0.28 7.50 -12.80
C LYS A 149 -0.39 6.45 -11.70
N ILE A 150 -0.19 6.87 -10.45
CA ILE A 150 -0.27 6.00 -9.27
C ILE A 150 -1.18 6.64 -8.23
N LEU A 151 -2.19 5.90 -7.79
CA LEU A 151 -3.07 6.30 -6.68
C LEU A 151 -3.14 5.18 -5.64
N ASN A 152 -2.78 5.48 -4.41
CA ASN A 152 -2.88 4.56 -3.28
C ASN A 152 -3.82 5.13 -2.23
N LEU A 153 -4.91 4.43 -1.95
CA LEU A 153 -5.85 4.75 -0.88
C LEU A 153 -5.70 3.71 0.24
N ARG A 154 -5.18 4.14 1.39
CA ARG A 154 -4.94 3.29 2.55
C ARG A 154 -5.84 3.64 3.71
N TRP A 155 -6.67 2.69 4.08
CA TRP A 155 -7.66 2.84 5.13
C TRP A 155 -7.19 1.98 6.29
N SER A 156 -6.93 2.62 7.42
CA SER A 156 -6.53 1.96 8.65
C SER A 156 -7.50 2.27 9.79
N GLY A 157 -7.32 1.58 10.92
CA GLY A 157 -8.21 1.68 12.07
C GLY A 157 -8.36 0.36 12.80
N TYR A 158 -7.63 0.22 13.90
CA TYR A 158 -7.85 -0.77 14.93
C TYR A 158 -8.46 -0.04 16.13
N TYR A 159 -9.78 0.10 16.17
CA TYR A 159 -10.47 0.73 17.29
C TYR A 159 -10.27 -0.02 18.62
N GLU A 160 -9.93 -1.31 18.55
CA GLU A 160 -9.61 -2.15 19.72
C GLU A 160 -8.44 -1.58 20.53
N LYS A 161 -7.54 -0.78 19.92
CA LYS A 161 -6.40 -0.17 20.61
C LYS A 161 -6.66 1.26 21.13
N GLN A 162 -7.77 1.90 20.74
CA GLN A 162 -8.03 3.32 21.07
C GLN A 162 -8.78 3.53 22.38
N TYR A 163 -9.27 2.47 23.01
CA TYR A 163 -9.98 2.55 24.27
C TYR A 163 -9.39 1.53 25.25
N ARG A 164 -8.99 1.99 26.43
CA ARG A 164 -8.58 1.09 27.52
C ARG A 164 -9.83 0.36 28.03
N LYS A 165 -9.70 -0.93 28.35
CA LYS A 165 -10.71 -1.71 29.06
C LYS A 165 -11.09 -0.92 30.33
N GLY A 166 -12.36 -0.52 30.47
CA GLY A 166 -12.85 0.29 31.61
C GLY A 166 -13.21 1.76 31.30
N ASP A 167 -13.04 2.26 30.08
CA ASP A 167 -13.48 3.62 29.73
C ASP A 167 -15.02 3.70 29.63
N SER A 168 -15.66 4.61 30.37
CA SER A 168 -17.12 4.81 30.39
C SER A 168 -17.73 5.11 29.01
N LYS A 169 -16.95 5.67 28.07
CA LYS A 169 -17.36 5.83 26.66
C LYS A 169 -17.42 4.50 25.89
N PHE A 170 -16.74 3.47 26.37
CA PHE A 170 -16.78 2.09 25.85
C PHE A 170 -18.03 1.34 26.32
N ALA A 171 -18.49 1.62 27.55
CA ALA A 171 -19.73 1.06 28.07
C ALA A 171 -20.93 1.39 27.17
N TYR A 172 -20.96 2.55 26.50
CA TYR A 172 -22.02 2.91 25.55
C TYR A 172 -21.93 2.13 24.21
N LEU A 173 -20.74 1.63 23.85
CA LEU A 173 -20.52 0.79 22.65
C LEU A 173 -20.82 -0.69 22.91
N GLU A 174 -20.67 -1.17 24.15
CA GLU A 174 -21.05 -2.52 24.57
C GLU A 174 -22.51 -2.63 25.08
N ALA A 175 -23.07 -1.58 25.68
CA ALA A 175 -24.40 -1.63 26.33
C ALA A 175 -25.60 -1.59 25.38
N ALA A 176 -25.39 -1.49 24.07
CA ALA A 176 -26.49 -1.53 23.11
C ALA A 176 -26.86 -2.98 22.77
N GLU A 177 -27.82 -3.50 23.54
CA GLU A 177 -28.43 -4.86 23.57
C GLU A 177 -27.75 -5.87 24.52
N TYR A 178 -27.81 -5.56 25.81
CA TYR A 178 -27.72 -6.55 26.89
C TYR A 178 -28.86 -7.58 26.76
N ILE A 179 -28.52 -8.86 26.57
CA ILE A 179 -29.37 -9.99 26.97
C ILE A 179 -28.52 -10.80 27.96
N PRO A 180 -28.78 -10.70 29.28
CA PRO A 180 -28.01 -11.45 30.26
C PRO A 180 -28.22 -12.95 30.03
N ASN A 181 -27.14 -13.71 29.86
CA ASN A 181 -27.21 -15.18 29.81
C ASN A 181 -27.02 -15.82 31.20
N GLY A 182 -27.28 -15.06 32.27
CA GLY A 182 -27.49 -15.56 33.63
C GLY A 182 -26.28 -16.14 34.38
N LYS A 183 -25.08 -16.19 33.79
CA LYS A 183 -23.87 -16.68 34.46
C LYS A 183 -22.82 -15.60 34.60
N THR A 184 -22.10 -15.60 35.71
CA THR A 184 -21.01 -14.67 36.06
C THR A 184 -19.71 -15.46 36.18
N VAL A 185 -18.63 -14.96 35.57
CA VAL A 185 -17.27 -15.51 35.61
C VAL A 185 -16.35 -14.48 36.25
N GLU A 186 -15.45 -14.92 37.11
CA GLU A 186 -14.49 -14.06 37.78
C GLU A 186 -13.22 -13.92 36.95
N TYR A 187 -12.79 -12.69 36.73
CA TYR A 187 -11.56 -12.35 36.01
C TYR A 187 -10.59 -11.67 36.96
N GLU A 188 -9.34 -12.10 36.93
CA GLU A 188 -8.28 -11.48 37.71
C GLU A 188 -7.67 -10.32 36.91
N ASP A 189 -7.82 -9.09 37.41
CA ASP A 189 -7.20 -7.89 36.88
C ASP A 189 -5.91 -7.57 37.65
N GLU A 190 -4.81 -7.33 36.93
CA GLU A 190 -3.47 -7.11 37.51
C GLU A 190 -3.39 -5.88 38.44
N PHE A 191 -4.37 -4.96 38.39
CA PHE A 191 -4.39 -3.76 39.23
C PHE A 191 -5.52 -3.74 40.27
N SER A 192 -6.58 -4.52 40.10
CA SER A 192 -7.79 -4.42 40.92
C SER A 192 -8.35 -5.74 41.47
N GLY A 193 -7.66 -6.87 41.23
CA GLY A 193 -8.03 -8.18 41.78
C GLY A 193 -9.14 -8.90 41.00
N LEU A 194 -9.78 -9.88 41.64
CA LEU A 194 -10.88 -10.67 41.04
C LEU A 194 -12.15 -9.83 40.88
N ILE A 195 -12.59 -9.64 39.62
CA ILE A 195 -13.81 -8.94 39.24
C ILE A 195 -14.76 -9.95 38.58
N SER A 196 -15.96 -10.11 39.15
CA SER A 196 -17.00 -10.96 38.58
C SER A 196 -17.74 -10.24 37.44
N LEU A 197 -17.64 -10.76 36.21
CA LEU A 197 -18.33 -10.25 35.01
C LEU A 197 -19.22 -11.34 34.40
N PRO A 198 -20.39 -11.02 33.81
CA PRO A 198 -21.23 -12.01 33.12
C PRO A 198 -20.47 -12.77 32.02
N GLU A 199 -20.66 -14.09 31.92
CA GLU A 199 -20.03 -14.98 30.94
C GLU A 199 -20.39 -14.54 29.49
N PRO A 200 -19.42 -14.35 28.59
CA PRO A 200 -19.70 -14.05 27.19
C PRO A 200 -20.53 -15.17 26.55
N PRO A 201 -21.47 -14.82 25.65
CA PRO A 201 -20.99 -14.44 24.33
C PRO A 201 -21.43 -13.02 23.97
N TYR A 202 -20.47 -12.10 23.85
CA TYR A 202 -20.74 -10.76 23.35
C TYR A 202 -21.09 -10.84 21.84
N LYS A 203 -22.37 -10.92 21.51
CA LYS A 203 -22.83 -10.53 20.17
C LYS A 203 -23.02 -9.02 20.18
N VAL A 204 -21.98 -8.27 19.81
CA VAL A 204 -22.12 -6.83 19.55
C VAL A 204 -23.08 -6.65 18.37
N ARG A 205 -24.36 -6.45 18.65
CA ARG A 205 -25.43 -6.24 17.66
C ARG A 205 -25.48 -4.78 17.18
N ASN A 206 -24.33 -4.11 17.14
CA ASN A 206 -24.25 -2.76 16.59
C ASN A 206 -24.12 -2.82 15.08
N SER A 207 -25.24 -2.65 14.37
CA SER A 207 -25.22 -2.48 12.91
C SER A 207 -24.24 -1.37 12.51
N GLU A 208 -23.48 -1.55 11.42
CA GLU A 208 -22.54 -0.55 10.88
C GLU A 208 -23.15 0.85 10.82
N LYS A 209 -24.44 0.94 10.51
CA LYS A 209 -25.23 2.18 10.47
C LYS A 209 -25.29 2.93 11.81
N LYS A 210 -25.45 2.23 12.95
CA LYS A 210 -25.49 2.85 14.28
C LYS A 210 -24.11 3.45 14.62
N GLN A 211 -23.05 2.67 14.39
CA GLN A 211 -21.67 3.10 14.58
C GLN A 211 -21.31 4.31 13.70
N TYR A 212 -21.69 4.26 12.42
CA TYR A 212 -21.54 5.38 11.50
C TYR A 212 -22.15 6.67 12.06
N LYS A 213 -23.43 6.63 12.45
CA LYS A 213 -24.15 7.81 12.94
C LYS A 213 -23.52 8.39 14.20
N PHE A 214 -23.19 7.53 15.15
CA PHE A 214 -22.55 7.93 16.40
C PHE A 214 -21.22 8.62 16.14
N ARG A 215 -20.36 8.03 15.29
CA ARG A 215 -19.06 8.60 14.94
C ARG A 215 -19.20 9.89 14.14
N LEU A 216 -20.14 9.96 13.20
CA LEU A 216 -20.40 11.17 12.42
C LEU A 216 -20.80 12.35 13.31
N ALA A 217 -21.55 12.10 14.40
CA ALA A 217 -21.95 13.12 15.35
C ALA A 217 -20.77 13.80 16.07
N GLN A 218 -19.60 13.15 16.14
CA GLN A 218 -18.39 13.71 16.75
C GLN A 218 -17.69 14.75 15.85
N TYR A 219 -18.02 14.78 14.55
CA TYR A 219 -17.45 15.73 13.59
C TYR A 219 -18.21 17.06 13.57
N VAL A 220 -17.53 18.14 13.17
CA VAL A 220 -18.16 19.43 12.89
C VAL A 220 -18.93 19.40 11.56
N GLN A 221 -19.83 20.36 11.33
CA GLN A 221 -20.77 20.33 10.20
C GLN A 221 -20.09 20.14 8.83
N VAL A 222 -19.03 20.89 8.54
CA VAL A 222 -18.28 20.80 7.27
C VAL A 222 -17.75 19.38 7.00
N GLN A 223 -17.28 18.69 8.05
CA GLN A 223 -16.78 17.31 7.95
C GLN A 223 -17.93 16.30 7.78
N ARG A 224 -19.08 16.57 8.41
CA ARG A 224 -20.30 15.76 8.21
C ARG A 224 -20.80 15.87 6.78
N ASP A 225 -20.77 17.08 6.20
CA ASP A 225 -21.19 17.31 4.82
C ASP A 225 -20.24 16.64 3.82
N PHE A 226 -18.94 16.65 4.11
CA PHE A 226 -17.93 15.95 3.30
C PHE A 226 -18.17 14.44 3.24
N LEU A 227 -18.41 13.79 4.38
CA LEU A 227 -18.68 12.36 4.45
C LEU A 227 -20.10 12.00 3.95
N GLY A 228 -21.08 12.85 4.26
CA GLY A 228 -22.48 12.64 3.94
C GLY A 228 -23.18 11.59 4.83
N PRO A 229 -24.37 11.13 4.44
CA PRO A 229 -25.14 10.14 5.21
C PRO A 229 -24.62 8.72 4.98
N TYR A 230 -24.93 7.81 5.93
CA TYR A 230 -24.65 6.38 5.78
C TYR A 230 -25.23 5.82 4.48
N ILE A 231 -24.40 5.11 3.71
CA ILE A 231 -24.78 4.51 2.42
C ILE A 231 -24.82 2.99 2.57
N ARG A 232 -26.01 2.41 2.36
CA ARG A 232 -26.17 0.95 2.22
C ARG A 232 -25.54 0.48 0.91
N GLU A 233 -25.05 -0.75 0.89
CA GLU A 233 -24.36 -1.35 -0.27
C GLU A 233 -25.12 -1.19 -1.59
N LYS A 234 -26.40 -1.55 -1.67
CA LYS A 234 -27.22 -1.39 -2.89
C LYS A 234 -27.21 0.05 -3.43
N LYS A 235 -27.26 1.06 -2.54
CA LYS A 235 -27.19 2.47 -2.93
C LYS A 235 -25.76 2.88 -3.29
N PHE A 236 -24.76 2.32 -2.61
CA PHE A 236 -23.36 2.57 -2.90
C PHE A 236 -22.99 2.13 -4.31
N ILE A 237 -23.43 0.94 -4.74
CA ILE A 237 -23.23 0.43 -6.09
C ILE A 237 -23.71 1.43 -7.15
N GLY A 238 -24.93 1.96 -7.00
CA GLY A 238 -25.46 2.96 -7.93
C GLY A 238 -24.67 4.29 -7.95
N ARG A 239 -23.94 4.60 -6.87
CA ARG A 239 -23.12 5.82 -6.76
C ARG A 239 -21.69 5.63 -7.24
N LEU A 240 -21.22 4.40 -7.47
CA LEU A 240 -19.89 4.15 -8.01
C LEU A 240 -19.75 4.65 -9.46
N ALA A 241 -20.86 4.78 -10.19
CA ALA A 241 -20.90 5.44 -11.48
C ALA A 241 -20.52 6.94 -11.41
N GLU A 242 -20.59 7.57 -10.23
CA GLU A 242 -20.14 8.95 -10.02
C GLU A 242 -18.61 9.06 -9.97
N ILE A 243 -17.90 7.94 -9.82
CA ILE A 243 -16.43 7.94 -9.71
C ILE A 243 -15.82 7.95 -11.10
N ARG A 244 -15.11 9.04 -11.40
CA ARG A 244 -14.20 9.13 -12.54
C ARG A 244 -12.79 8.82 -12.05
N LEU A 245 -12.15 7.78 -12.59
CA LEU A 245 -10.73 7.49 -12.33
C LEU A 245 -9.82 8.47 -13.11
N PRO A 246 -8.57 8.70 -12.67
CA PRO A 246 -7.60 9.46 -13.45
C PRO A 246 -7.38 8.86 -14.84
N LYS A 247 -7.24 9.71 -15.86
CA LYS A 247 -7.08 9.28 -17.27
C LYS A 247 -5.78 8.53 -17.51
N GLU A 248 -4.70 8.91 -16.83
CA GLU A 248 -3.38 8.27 -16.97
C GLU A 248 -3.11 7.18 -15.91
N LEU A 249 -4.13 6.72 -15.18
CA LEU A 249 -3.94 5.80 -14.07
C LEU A 249 -3.37 4.46 -14.57
N LYS A 250 -2.18 4.10 -14.07
CA LYS A 250 -1.52 2.81 -14.33
C LYS A 250 -1.54 1.88 -13.12
N SER A 251 -1.48 2.45 -11.92
CA SER A 251 -1.47 1.69 -10.67
C SER A 251 -2.49 2.22 -9.66
N LEU A 252 -3.30 1.31 -9.12
CA LEU A 252 -4.28 1.58 -8.07
C LEU A 252 -4.04 0.65 -6.89
N GLY A 253 -3.80 1.25 -5.72
CA GLY A 253 -3.76 0.54 -4.46
C GLY A 253 -4.97 0.86 -3.60
N LEU A 254 -5.67 -0.17 -3.13
CA LEU A 254 -6.80 -0.09 -2.23
C LEU A 254 -6.49 -0.97 -1.01
N SER A 255 -6.35 -0.36 0.16
CA SER A 255 -6.28 -1.09 1.43
C SER A 255 -7.60 -0.91 2.17
N ILE A 256 -8.60 -1.76 1.89
CA ILE A 256 -10.01 -1.64 2.32
C ILE A 256 -10.57 -3.02 2.68
N GLN A 257 -11.60 -3.08 3.55
CA GLN A 257 -12.13 -4.35 4.04
C GLN A 257 -12.99 -5.09 3.00
N HIS A 258 -13.79 -4.38 2.21
CA HIS A 258 -14.73 -4.95 1.23
C HIS A 258 -14.35 -4.56 -0.19
N ALA A 259 -13.28 -5.15 -0.73
CA ALA A 259 -12.70 -4.70 -1.99
C ALA A 259 -13.61 -4.94 -3.22
N GLU A 260 -14.47 -5.96 -3.20
CA GLU A 260 -15.19 -6.47 -4.38
C GLU A 260 -16.05 -5.41 -5.08
N ILE A 261 -16.81 -4.62 -4.32
CA ILE A 261 -17.65 -3.55 -4.87
C ILE A 261 -16.84 -2.34 -5.32
N HIS A 262 -15.68 -2.09 -4.71
CA HIS A 262 -14.85 -0.91 -5.00
C HIS A 262 -14.10 -1.02 -6.33
N LEU A 263 -14.07 -2.21 -6.95
CA LEU A 263 -13.48 -2.44 -8.26
C LEU A 263 -14.42 -2.12 -9.42
N LEU A 264 -15.72 -1.90 -9.19
CA LEU A 264 -16.67 -1.60 -10.28
C LEU A 264 -16.27 -0.40 -11.17
N PRO A 265 -15.66 0.69 -10.65
CA PRO A 265 -15.17 1.77 -11.51
C PRO A 265 -14.08 1.33 -12.51
N LEU A 266 -13.39 0.22 -12.27
CA LEU A 266 -12.31 -0.28 -13.14
C LEU A 266 -12.82 -0.82 -14.48
N ILE A 267 -14.11 -1.13 -14.60
CA ILE A 267 -14.72 -1.65 -15.85
C ILE A 267 -14.42 -0.72 -17.05
N ASN A 268 -14.35 0.59 -16.80
CA ASN A 268 -14.11 1.61 -17.81
C ASN A 268 -12.66 2.11 -17.85
N CYS A 269 -11.72 1.42 -17.18
CA CYS A 269 -10.33 1.85 -17.06
C CYS A 269 -9.39 0.90 -17.83
N ALA A 270 -9.04 1.27 -19.06
CA ALA A 270 -8.17 0.46 -19.91
C ALA A 270 -6.67 0.66 -19.61
N THR A 271 -6.28 1.75 -18.95
CA THR A 271 -4.88 2.11 -18.71
C THR A 271 -4.28 1.46 -17.46
N LEU A 272 -5.14 0.99 -16.55
CA LEU A 272 -4.73 0.40 -15.29
C LEU A 272 -4.19 -1.01 -15.53
N ASP A 273 -2.89 -1.20 -15.28
CA ASP A 273 -2.22 -2.50 -15.40
C ASP A 273 -1.84 -3.11 -14.04
N THR A 274 -1.82 -2.30 -12.98
CA THR A 274 -1.34 -2.71 -11.66
C THR A 274 -2.41 -2.48 -10.60
N LEU A 275 -2.89 -3.56 -9.99
CA LEU A 275 -3.87 -3.54 -8.90
C LEU A 275 -3.25 -4.07 -7.60
N ILE A 276 -3.38 -3.31 -6.52
CA ILE A 276 -2.88 -3.68 -5.20
C ILE A 276 -4.06 -3.69 -4.22
N LEU A 277 -4.46 -4.86 -3.73
CA LEU A 277 -5.53 -5.01 -2.74
C LEU A 277 -4.91 -5.44 -1.42
N LYS A 278 -5.14 -4.65 -0.37
CA LYS A 278 -4.70 -4.96 0.99
C LYS A 278 -5.87 -4.94 1.96
N ARG A 279 -5.74 -5.66 3.08
CA ARG A 279 -6.70 -5.68 4.18
C ARG A 279 -8.12 -6.12 3.82
N ALA A 280 -8.29 -6.83 2.71
CA ALA A 280 -9.56 -7.43 2.35
C ALA A 280 -9.89 -8.52 3.38
N LYS A 281 -10.99 -8.34 4.13
CA LYS A 281 -11.47 -9.30 5.13
C LYS A 281 -12.33 -10.38 4.50
N GLU A 282 -13.04 -10.02 3.45
CA GLU A 282 -13.80 -10.95 2.64
C GLU A 282 -13.27 -10.82 1.21
N LEU A 283 -12.83 -11.95 0.65
CA LEU A 283 -12.41 -12.00 -0.74
C LEU A 283 -13.53 -12.62 -1.56
N LYS A 284 -14.29 -11.75 -2.22
CA LYS A 284 -15.38 -12.10 -3.12
C LYS A 284 -15.07 -11.61 -4.53
N HIS A 285 -15.61 -12.28 -5.52
CA HIS A 285 -15.53 -11.80 -6.90
C HIS A 285 -16.42 -10.57 -7.07
N THR A 286 -15.95 -9.67 -7.92
CA THR A 286 -16.75 -8.54 -8.37
C THR A 286 -17.72 -9.04 -9.41
N THR A 287 -19.02 -8.94 -9.14
CA THR A 287 -20.08 -9.40 -10.05
C THR A 287 -20.79 -8.22 -10.70
N ASN A 288 -21.45 -8.48 -11.82
CA ASN A 288 -22.25 -7.49 -12.51
C ASN A 288 -23.45 -7.08 -11.62
N PRO A 289 -23.62 -5.80 -11.26
CA PRO A 289 -24.75 -5.35 -10.46
C PRO A 289 -26.12 -5.68 -11.05
N ALA A 290 -26.23 -5.74 -12.38
CA ALA A 290 -27.46 -6.10 -13.09
C ALA A 290 -27.68 -7.61 -13.18
N ASN A 291 -26.60 -8.40 -13.17
CA ASN A 291 -26.64 -9.86 -13.18
C ASN A 291 -25.62 -10.43 -12.18
N PRO A 292 -25.99 -10.63 -10.90
CA PRO A 292 -25.05 -11.05 -9.85
C PRO A 292 -24.41 -12.43 -10.06
N THR A 293 -24.87 -13.22 -11.03
CA THR A 293 -24.27 -14.51 -11.41
C THR A 293 -23.06 -14.35 -12.34
N GLU A 294 -22.94 -13.21 -13.00
CA GLU A 294 -21.84 -12.89 -13.91
C GLU A 294 -20.67 -12.28 -13.14
N ILE A 295 -19.51 -12.94 -13.17
CA ILE A 295 -18.26 -12.40 -12.64
C ILE A 295 -17.65 -11.45 -13.67
N LEU A 296 -17.33 -10.24 -13.25
CA LEU A 296 -16.70 -9.24 -14.11
C LEU A 296 -15.21 -9.55 -14.29
N GLN A 297 -14.70 -9.31 -15.49
CA GLN A 297 -13.30 -9.50 -15.84
C GLN A 297 -12.57 -8.16 -15.97
N PHE A 298 -11.29 -8.16 -15.59
CA PHE A 298 -10.41 -7.00 -15.69
C PHE A 298 -9.15 -7.36 -16.49
N PRO A 299 -9.26 -7.48 -17.82
CA PRO A 299 -8.19 -7.99 -18.69
C PRO A 299 -7.00 -7.04 -18.84
N ALA A 300 -7.13 -5.76 -18.48
CA ALA A 300 -6.01 -4.81 -18.51
C ALA A 300 -4.99 -5.07 -17.39
N ILE A 301 -5.39 -5.74 -16.31
CA ILE A 301 -4.52 -5.99 -15.14
C ILE A 301 -3.46 -7.04 -15.48
N LYS A 302 -2.20 -6.61 -15.38
CA LYS A 302 -1.00 -7.44 -15.56
C LYS A 302 -0.29 -7.73 -14.25
N THR A 303 -0.36 -6.80 -13.29
CA THR A 303 0.25 -6.96 -11.97
C THR A 303 -0.84 -6.96 -10.90
N LEU A 304 -0.92 -8.04 -10.13
CA LEU A 304 -1.87 -8.17 -9.03
C LEU A 304 -1.12 -8.44 -7.72
N VAL A 305 -1.33 -7.55 -6.74
CA VAL A 305 -0.81 -7.72 -5.38
C VAL A 305 -1.98 -7.91 -4.43
N LEU A 306 -2.01 -9.02 -3.71
CA LEU A 306 -3.01 -9.32 -2.68
C LEU A 306 -2.33 -9.40 -1.31
N SER A 307 -2.93 -8.72 -0.34
CA SER A 307 -2.53 -8.80 1.06
C SER A 307 -3.77 -8.91 1.95
N PRO A 308 -4.36 -10.11 2.05
CA PRO A 308 -5.60 -10.35 2.79
C PRO A 308 -5.44 -10.11 4.29
N ASP A 309 -6.55 -9.74 4.94
CA ASP A 309 -6.69 -9.72 6.42
C ASP A 309 -7.71 -10.80 6.82
N THR A 310 -7.50 -12.01 6.28
CA THR A 310 -8.33 -13.20 6.51
C THR A 310 -7.52 -14.48 6.30
N ASP A 311 -7.92 -15.52 7.00
CA ASP A 311 -7.44 -16.90 6.94
C ASP A 311 -8.26 -17.79 5.99
N LYS A 312 -9.17 -17.23 5.20
CA LYS A 312 -10.07 -17.96 4.30
C LYS A 312 -9.92 -17.50 2.85
N ILE A 313 -8.78 -17.80 2.22
CA ILE A 313 -8.46 -17.27 0.89
C ILE A 313 -8.57 -18.31 -0.23
N THR A 314 -8.47 -19.61 0.07
CA THR A 314 -8.28 -20.68 -0.92
C THR A 314 -9.34 -20.71 -2.03
N LEU A 315 -10.62 -20.59 -1.67
CA LEU A 315 -11.72 -20.60 -2.66
C LEU A 315 -11.67 -19.40 -3.61
N TYR A 316 -11.20 -18.25 -3.14
CA TYR A 316 -11.07 -17.05 -3.95
C TYR A 316 -9.88 -17.15 -4.92
N LEU A 317 -8.74 -17.67 -4.45
CA LEU A 317 -7.52 -17.84 -5.28
C LEU A 317 -7.82 -18.60 -6.57
N ARG A 318 -8.54 -19.72 -6.47
CA ARG A 318 -8.83 -20.59 -7.63
C ARG A 318 -9.59 -19.89 -8.76
N LYS A 319 -10.35 -18.83 -8.44
CA LYS A 319 -11.18 -18.09 -9.39
C LYS A 319 -10.59 -16.73 -9.78
N LEU A 320 -9.44 -16.35 -9.21
CA LEU A 320 -8.72 -15.13 -9.61
C LEU A 320 -8.34 -15.12 -11.08
N THR A 321 -8.00 -16.27 -11.63
CA THR A 321 -7.60 -16.44 -13.04
C THR A 321 -8.74 -16.07 -13.99
N PHE A 322 -10.00 -16.26 -13.59
CA PHE A 322 -11.15 -15.83 -14.39
C PHE A 322 -11.34 -14.31 -14.32
N GLN A 323 -11.21 -13.73 -13.13
CA GLN A 323 -11.40 -12.29 -12.93
C GLN A 323 -10.25 -11.44 -13.50
N PHE A 324 -9.02 -11.97 -13.48
CA PHE A 324 -7.81 -11.30 -13.95
C PHE A 324 -7.02 -12.21 -14.92
N PRO A 325 -7.51 -12.39 -16.16
CA PRO A 325 -6.99 -13.42 -17.06
C PRO A 325 -5.58 -13.16 -17.60
N ASN A 326 -5.11 -11.90 -17.60
CA ASN A 326 -3.85 -11.49 -18.22
C ASN A 326 -2.73 -11.17 -17.22
N VAL A 327 -2.85 -11.64 -15.98
CA VAL A 327 -1.82 -11.40 -14.95
C VAL A 327 -0.49 -12.03 -15.36
N GLU A 328 0.55 -11.19 -15.43
CA GLU A 328 1.95 -11.53 -15.67
C GLU A 328 2.76 -11.55 -14.35
N SER A 329 2.37 -10.76 -13.35
CA SER A 329 3.01 -10.73 -12.04
C SER A 329 1.97 -10.84 -10.92
N PHE A 330 2.09 -11.87 -10.08
CA PHE A 330 1.21 -12.08 -8.93
C PHE A 330 2.01 -12.07 -7.64
N ARG A 331 1.53 -11.32 -6.65
CA ARG A 331 2.15 -11.22 -5.33
C ARG A 331 1.12 -11.43 -4.23
N LEU A 332 1.33 -12.46 -3.42
CA LEU A 332 0.52 -12.76 -2.24
C LEU A 332 1.34 -12.46 -0.98
N VAL A 333 1.04 -11.34 -0.32
CA VAL A 333 1.78 -10.83 0.85
C VAL A 333 0.92 -10.95 2.11
N GLY A 334 1.25 -11.82 3.05
CA GLY A 334 0.51 -11.97 4.32
C GLY A 334 1.36 -11.62 5.53
N GLY A 335 0.81 -10.82 6.46
CA GLY A 335 1.41 -10.56 7.78
C GLY A 335 1.09 -11.63 8.83
N PHE A 336 0.14 -12.52 8.52
CA PHE A 336 -0.21 -13.67 9.33
C PHE A 336 -0.17 -14.91 8.43
N VAL A 337 0.52 -15.94 8.90
CA VAL A 337 0.63 -17.28 8.33
C VAL A 337 -0.71 -17.67 7.73
N CYS A 338 -0.79 -17.85 6.41
CA CYS A 338 -2.02 -18.15 5.69
C CYS A 338 -2.50 -19.55 6.11
N PRO A 339 -3.49 -19.71 6.99
CA PRO A 339 -3.67 -20.97 7.69
C PRO A 339 -4.40 -22.03 6.86
N ASP A 340 -4.97 -21.68 5.70
CA ASP A 340 -5.81 -22.57 4.86
C ASP A 340 -5.36 -22.75 3.40
N ALA A 341 -4.43 -21.94 2.90
CA ALA A 341 -3.96 -22.00 1.52
C ALA A 341 -2.61 -22.70 1.43
N ASP A 342 -2.59 -23.88 0.82
CA ASP A 342 -1.36 -24.58 0.47
C ASP A 342 -0.71 -23.91 -0.76
N PHE A 343 0.58 -24.15 -0.98
CA PHE A 343 1.27 -23.72 -2.20
C PHE A 343 0.55 -24.21 -3.47
N ASN A 344 -0.09 -25.38 -3.40
CA ASN A 344 -0.92 -25.95 -4.47
C ASN A 344 -2.23 -25.17 -4.72
N ASP A 345 -2.71 -24.38 -3.75
CA ASP A 345 -3.91 -23.56 -3.90
C ASP A 345 -3.66 -22.24 -4.64
N LEU A 346 -2.39 -21.94 -4.97
CA LEU A 346 -2.04 -20.74 -5.73
C LEU A 346 -2.64 -20.76 -7.15
N PRO A 347 -3.12 -19.61 -7.64
CA PRO A 347 -3.76 -19.50 -8.94
C PRO A 347 -2.80 -19.86 -10.10
N ASN A 348 -3.31 -20.61 -11.07
CA ASN A 348 -2.62 -20.89 -12.33
C ASN A 348 -2.94 -19.80 -13.37
N PHE A 349 -2.29 -18.64 -13.28
CA PHE A 349 -2.46 -17.61 -14.31
C PHE A 349 -1.73 -18.05 -15.61
N PRO A 350 -2.40 -18.02 -16.78
CA PRO A 350 -1.81 -18.49 -18.03
C PRO A 350 -0.52 -17.77 -18.44
N ASN A 351 -0.42 -16.47 -18.14
CA ASN A 351 0.69 -15.60 -18.53
C ASN A 351 1.65 -15.30 -17.36
N LEU A 352 1.57 -16.05 -16.25
CA LEU A 352 2.36 -15.75 -15.06
C LEU A 352 3.86 -15.88 -15.35
N ARG A 353 4.59 -14.78 -15.16
CA ARG A 353 6.06 -14.72 -15.29
C ARG A 353 6.74 -14.59 -13.93
N HIS A 354 6.11 -13.86 -13.01
CA HIS A 354 6.67 -13.57 -11.69
C HIS A 354 5.66 -13.88 -10.60
N LEU A 355 6.02 -14.78 -9.68
CA LEU A 355 5.26 -15.11 -8.49
C LEU A 355 6.01 -14.64 -7.25
N GLU A 356 5.34 -13.97 -6.33
CA GLU A 356 5.86 -13.73 -4.98
C GLU A 356 4.84 -14.22 -3.96
N THR A 357 5.27 -15.10 -3.04
CA THR A 357 4.40 -15.80 -2.08
C THR A 357 5.16 -16.11 -0.79
N PHE A 358 4.49 -16.71 0.19
CA PHE A 358 5.11 -17.19 1.42
C PHE A 358 5.86 -18.50 1.21
N TRP A 359 6.92 -18.72 1.99
CA TRP A 359 7.54 -20.06 2.07
C TRP A 359 6.47 -21.08 2.50
N PRO A 360 6.33 -22.23 1.84
CA PRO A 360 5.35 -23.25 2.23
C PRO A 360 5.54 -23.64 3.71
N ILE A 361 4.45 -23.86 4.45
CA ILE A 361 4.48 -24.29 5.85
C ILE A 361 3.42 -25.38 6.01
N ASP A 362 3.83 -26.58 6.41
CA ASP A 362 2.91 -27.62 6.88
C ASP A 362 2.77 -27.51 8.42
N ARG A 363 1.56 -27.66 8.95
CA ARG A 363 1.30 -27.66 10.40
C ARG A 363 1.74 -28.95 11.09
N GLY A 364 2.15 -29.98 10.34
CA GLY A 364 2.60 -31.27 10.88
C GLY A 364 4.05 -31.67 10.57
N VAL A 365 4.73 -31.01 9.63
CA VAL A 365 6.07 -31.38 9.16
C VAL A 365 7.07 -30.27 9.46
N ILE A 366 8.26 -30.66 9.93
CA ILE A 366 9.40 -29.77 10.13
C ILE A 366 9.82 -29.24 8.74
N ASN A 367 9.69 -27.93 8.54
CA ASN A 367 10.25 -27.08 7.47
C ASN A 367 10.50 -27.73 6.10
N TYR A 368 9.76 -27.32 5.06
CA TYR A 368 10.09 -27.63 3.67
C TYR A 368 11.51 -27.19 3.33
N GLU A 369 12.29 -28.11 2.74
CA GLU A 369 13.60 -27.82 2.15
C GLU A 369 13.44 -27.26 0.72
N ILE A 370 14.54 -26.81 0.12
CA ILE A 370 14.53 -26.26 -1.24
C ILE A 370 14.06 -27.33 -2.24
N GLU A 371 14.51 -28.56 -2.05
CA GLU A 371 14.22 -29.73 -2.87
C GLU A 371 12.71 -30.04 -2.90
N ASP A 372 12.01 -29.85 -1.78
CA ASP A 372 10.56 -30.02 -1.72
C ASP A 372 9.84 -28.97 -2.57
N VAL A 373 10.29 -27.71 -2.49
CA VAL A 373 9.75 -26.59 -3.28
C VAL A 373 9.99 -26.80 -4.76
N GLU A 374 11.18 -27.26 -5.15
CA GLU A 374 11.47 -27.66 -6.53
C GLU A 374 10.57 -28.82 -6.98
N GLY A 375 10.31 -29.79 -6.10
CA GLY A 375 9.36 -30.87 -6.32
C GLY A 375 7.96 -30.37 -6.67
N PHE A 376 7.43 -29.42 -5.90
CA PHE A 376 6.14 -28.79 -6.18
C PHE A 376 6.13 -28.03 -7.51
N LEU A 377 7.19 -27.26 -7.81
CA LEU A 377 7.31 -26.54 -9.07
C LEU A 377 7.33 -27.50 -10.26
N ARG A 378 8.17 -28.55 -10.21
CA ARG A 378 8.24 -29.59 -11.25
C ARG A 378 6.89 -30.30 -11.43
N PHE A 379 6.18 -30.59 -10.34
CA PHE A 379 4.85 -31.18 -10.38
C PHE A 379 3.90 -30.28 -11.17
N ARG A 380 3.76 -29.00 -10.81
CA ARG A 380 2.87 -28.07 -11.50
C ARG A 380 3.23 -27.88 -12.98
N PHE A 381 4.52 -27.79 -13.28
CA PHE A 381 4.98 -27.71 -14.67
C PHE A 381 4.65 -28.96 -15.50
N ARG A 382 4.69 -30.15 -14.90
CA ARG A 382 4.31 -31.41 -15.58
C ARG A 382 2.83 -31.43 -15.98
N TYR A 383 1.96 -30.79 -15.19
CA TYR A 383 0.54 -30.62 -15.53
C TYR A 383 0.28 -29.44 -16.49
N GLY A 384 1.35 -28.81 -17.00
CA GLY A 384 1.25 -27.69 -17.94
C GLY A 384 0.75 -26.41 -17.30
N GLU A 385 0.86 -26.27 -15.98
CA GLU A 385 0.59 -25.04 -15.24
C GLU A 385 1.82 -24.13 -15.26
N TRP A 386 1.62 -22.82 -15.09
CA TRP A 386 2.71 -21.84 -14.96
C TRP A 386 3.79 -21.92 -16.05
N ARG A 387 3.39 -22.16 -17.30
CA ARG A 387 4.30 -22.39 -18.43
C ARG A 387 5.26 -21.23 -18.70
N GLU A 388 4.83 -20.02 -18.40
CA GLU A 388 5.57 -18.78 -18.64
C GLU A 388 6.39 -18.32 -17.42
N LEU A 389 6.37 -19.08 -16.32
CA LEU A 389 6.95 -18.68 -15.04
C LEU A 389 8.48 -18.64 -15.13
N ARG A 390 9.05 -17.48 -14.79
CA ARG A 390 10.49 -17.19 -14.86
C ARG A 390 11.12 -17.03 -13.49
N SER A 391 10.35 -16.62 -12.50
CA SER A 391 10.87 -16.43 -11.15
C SER A 391 9.81 -16.61 -10.09
N VAL A 392 10.19 -17.22 -8.96
CA VAL A 392 9.40 -17.26 -7.73
C VAL A 392 10.19 -16.63 -6.60
N LYS A 393 9.59 -15.65 -5.92
CA LYS A 393 10.14 -15.05 -4.72
C LYS A 393 9.36 -15.52 -3.50
N PHE A 394 10.07 -16.06 -2.52
CA PHE A 394 9.50 -16.47 -1.25
C PHE A 394 9.84 -15.47 -0.16
N THR A 395 8.83 -15.07 0.62
CA THR A 395 8.97 -14.18 1.78
C THR A 395 8.67 -14.94 3.07
N GLY A 396 9.52 -14.81 4.10
CA GLY A 396 9.32 -15.46 5.41
C GLY A 396 10.44 -15.18 6.43
N CYS A 397 10.31 -15.70 7.65
CA CYS A 397 11.34 -15.60 8.70
C CYS A 397 12.53 -16.53 8.41
N ALA A 398 13.75 -15.98 8.41
CA ALA A 398 14.99 -16.69 8.05
C ALA A 398 15.32 -17.91 8.91
N ASP A 399 14.83 -17.98 10.16
CA ASP A 399 15.07 -19.12 11.07
C ASP A 399 14.55 -20.44 10.50
N LYS A 400 13.60 -20.37 9.56
CA LYS A 400 13.05 -21.54 8.84
C LYS A 400 13.71 -21.81 7.49
N LEU A 401 14.52 -20.88 6.99
CA LEU A 401 15.26 -20.99 5.73
C LEU A 401 16.71 -21.43 5.94
N TYR A 402 17.26 -21.27 7.15
CA TYR A 402 18.60 -21.70 7.55
C TYR A 402 18.62 -22.13 9.03
N PRO A 403 18.64 -23.43 9.37
CA PRO A 403 18.82 -23.88 10.75
C PRO A 403 20.25 -23.54 11.22
N GLY A 404 20.42 -22.42 11.94
CA GLY A 404 21.69 -22.04 12.56
C GLY A 404 21.99 -20.53 12.68
N SER A 405 21.25 -19.66 12.00
CA SER A 405 21.49 -18.21 12.11
C SER A 405 20.67 -17.59 13.26
N LYS A 406 21.35 -17.06 14.29
CA LYS A 406 20.73 -16.26 15.38
C LYS A 406 20.26 -14.86 14.94
N GLU A 407 20.16 -14.60 13.64
CA GLU A 407 19.72 -13.33 13.10
C GLU A 407 18.31 -13.46 12.51
N HIS A 408 17.31 -12.98 13.24
CA HIS A 408 15.91 -12.87 12.83
C HIS A 408 15.69 -11.80 11.73
N ARG A 409 16.46 -11.85 10.63
CA ARG A 409 16.26 -10.96 9.49
C ARG A 409 15.24 -11.59 8.55
N HIS A 410 14.25 -10.82 8.08
CA HIS A 410 13.41 -11.25 6.96
C HIS A 410 14.30 -11.42 5.73
N LYS A 411 14.62 -12.66 5.35
CA LYS A 411 15.35 -12.97 4.11
C LYS A 411 14.33 -13.37 3.05
N SER A 412 14.50 -12.85 1.85
CA SER A 412 13.74 -13.33 0.68
C SER A 412 14.62 -14.31 -0.08
N LEU A 413 14.06 -15.44 -0.48
CA LEU A 413 14.68 -16.37 -1.43
C LEU A 413 14.05 -16.17 -2.79
N VAL A 414 14.87 -16.08 -3.82
CA VAL A 414 14.41 -15.98 -5.21
C VAL A 414 14.91 -17.19 -5.96
N CYS A 415 13.98 -17.91 -6.57
CA CYS A 415 14.24 -18.98 -7.51
C CYS A 415 14.02 -18.45 -8.92
N ASN A 416 15.08 -18.37 -9.71
CA ASN A 416 14.99 -18.15 -11.15
C ASN A 416 14.80 -19.50 -11.84
N ILE A 417 13.88 -19.55 -12.80
CA ILE A 417 13.51 -20.77 -13.50
C ILE A 417 13.93 -20.62 -14.97
N GLU A 418 14.83 -21.48 -15.40
CA GLU A 418 15.23 -21.58 -16.79
C GLU A 418 14.77 -22.91 -17.39
N ARG A 419 14.36 -22.88 -18.66
CA ARG A 419 14.01 -24.08 -19.40
C ARG A 419 15.09 -24.38 -20.41
N LYS A 420 15.77 -25.52 -20.23
CA LYS A 420 16.85 -25.96 -21.10
C LYS A 420 16.64 -27.42 -21.49
N ASP A 421 16.63 -27.71 -22.78
CA ASP A 421 16.51 -29.07 -23.33
C ASP A 421 15.29 -29.87 -22.83
N GLY A 422 14.19 -29.18 -22.50
CA GLY A 422 12.97 -29.80 -21.97
C GLY A 422 12.96 -30.00 -20.45
N GLU A 423 14.07 -29.72 -19.76
CA GLU A 423 14.18 -29.73 -18.30
C GLU A 423 14.04 -28.32 -17.70
N TYR A 424 13.62 -28.29 -16.44
CA TYR A 424 13.55 -27.06 -15.63
C TYR A 424 14.76 -27.00 -14.71
N LEU A 425 15.53 -25.92 -14.83
CA LEU A 425 16.66 -25.59 -13.96
C LEU A 425 16.22 -24.52 -12.97
N PHE A 426 16.59 -24.72 -11.70
CA PHE A 426 16.27 -23.83 -10.60
C PHE A 426 17.55 -23.18 -10.09
N ASP A 427 17.64 -21.86 -10.16
CA ASP A 427 18.77 -21.07 -9.66
C ASP A 427 18.32 -20.23 -8.46
N TRP A 428 18.91 -20.51 -7.29
CA TRP A 428 18.49 -19.93 -6.02
C TRP A 428 19.44 -18.83 -5.57
N THR A 429 18.87 -17.66 -5.31
CA THR A 429 19.60 -16.50 -4.79
C THR A 429 18.94 -15.97 -3.53
N THR A 430 19.76 -15.57 -2.55
CA THR A 430 19.28 -14.85 -1.37
C THR A 430 19.28 -13.36 -1.64
N CYS A 431 18.17 -12.68 -1.35
CA CYS A 431 18.12 -11.23 -1.33
C CYS A 431 18.22 -10.75 0.12
N GLY A 432 19.34 -10.11 0.44
CA GLY A 432 19.47 -9.27 1.63
C GLY A 432 18.82 -7.92 1.39
N TRP A 433 18.07 -7.43 2.38
CA TRP A 433 17.65 -6.02 2.43
C TRP A 433 18.75 -5.18 3.06
#